data_AF-A0A9E0XCT7-F1
#
_entry.id   AF-A0A9E0XCT7-F1
#
_cell.length_a   1.000
_cell.length_b   1.000
_cell.length_c   1.000
_cell.angle_alpha   90.00
_cell.angle_beta   90.00
_cell.angle_gamma   90.00
#
_symmetry.space_group_name_H-M   'P 1'
#
loop_
_entity.id
_entity.type
_entity.pdbx_description
1 polymer ?
#
loop_
_entity_poly.entity_id
_entity_poly.type
_entity_poly.pdbx_seq_one_letter_code
_entity_poly.pdbx_strand_id
1 'polypeptide(L)'
;MAAHDSIHFGMKKLTINNWCQPEVPEHFLIKEEDWVFRVMEPQLAAVVPEEVIRMFEVARGSILYGWFFYPLLTLAGEQLHRVQEAAVRERCKLAGIPITEGKTVKHRPRTFSKLITELSARGIIPQDSLPEWEAVRSLRNISSHPEKQSIHTPGSVAGGIAVTVRHINQLFASNPDYFSVLGERVRRATGLGDDVREMPMVVGIDVGGTEKGYHLVAMHGGAVAETKHTRDPNEAAQWCREKGAVFVAVDSPCGWRRDGNRGCREAEEMLSRHGYSSFSTPTREAALTNPFYEWMLNGEQLYQALRAEYPLYSQEDNHASFCFETYPYLAACAYAGRGLQARDKKRDRREIIRAAGIDDQSLRNIDYIDAAICALVACSVSIENATVLGNADEGFIISPPFP
;
A
#
# COMPACT_ATOMS: atom_id res chain seq x y z
N MET A 1 -0.18 30.71 -45.69
CA MET A 1 0.07 29.39 -45.06
C MET A 1 1.39 29.29 -44.27
N ALA A 2 2.40 30.14 -44.50
CA ALA A 2 3.73 30.00 -43.87
C ALA A 2 3.86 30.51 -42.41
N ALA A 3 2.84 31.12 -41.81
CA ALA A 3 2.93 31.72 -40.47
C ALA A 3 2.57 30.77 -39.31
N HIS A 4 2.04 29.57 -39.59
CA HIS A 4 1.60 28.61 -38.55
C HIS A 4 2.65 27.55 -38.19
N ASP A 5 3.69 27.35 -38.99
CA ASP A 5 4.70 26.31 -38.74
C ASP A 5 5.78 26.71 -37.70
N SER A 6 5.77 27.95 -37.20
CA SER A 6 6.70 28.41 -36.17
C SER A 6 6.18 28.35 -34.74
N ILE A 7 4.90 27.98 -34.52
CA ILE A 7 4.34 27.88 -33.18
C ILE A 7 4.65 26.50 -32.60
N HIS A 8 5.55 26.45 -31.62
CA HIS A 8 5.83 25.24 -30.86
C HIS A 8 4.76 25.07 -29.77
N PHE A 9 3.82 24.14 -29.97
CA PHE A 9 2.68 23.93 -29.07
C PHE A 9 3.03 23.21 -27.75
N GLY A 10 4.28 22.77 -27.59
CA GLY A 10 4.69 21.96 -26.44
C GLY A 10 4.14 20.53 -26.47
N MET A 11 3.63 20.10 -27.63
CA MET A 11 3.08 18.77 -27.91
C MET A 11 3.37 18.38 -29.35
N LYS A 12 3.34 17.09 -29.64
CA LYS A 12 3.59 16.48 -30.95
C LYS A 12 2.54 16.95 -31.96
N LYS A 13 3.00 17.45 -33.12
CA LYS A 13 2.13 17.67 -34.29
C LYS A 13 1.78 16.31 -34.90
N LEU A 14 0.50 15.93 -34.84
CA LEU A 14 0.02 14.65 -35.37
C LEU A 14 0.08 14.63 -36.91
N THR A 15 0.56 13.51 -37.44
CA THR A 15 0.64 13.19 -38.87
C THR A 15 0.27 11.72 -39.08
N ILE A 16 -0.05 11.36 -40.32
CA ILE A 16 -0.32 9.95 -40.68
C ILE A 16 0.84 9.00 -40.35
N ASN A 17 2.07 9.52 -40.29
CA ASN A 17 3.27 8.72 -40.06
C ASN A 17 3.68 8.63 -38.58
N ASN A 18 3.15 9.49 -37.69
CA ASN A 18 3.64 9.56 -36.31
C ASN A 18 2.56 9.35 -35.24
N TRP A 19 1.28 9.19 -35.60
CA TRP A 19 0.19 9.14 -34.61
C TRP A 19 0.28 7.95 -33.65
N CYS A 20 0.85 6.81 -34.08
CA CYS A 20 1.13 5.64 -33.21
C CYS A 20 2.51 5.69 -32.52
N GLN A 21 3.33 6.71 -32.74
CA GLN A 21 4.63 6.80 -32.08
C GLN A 21 4.46 7.38 -30.67
N PRO A 22 5.06 6.78 -29.63
CA PRO A 22 5.02 7.32 -28.27
C PRO A 22 5.45 8.79 -28.22
N GLU A 23 4.74 9.59 -27.41
CA GLU A 23 5.11 10.99 -27.15
C GLU A 23 5.73 11.17 -25.76
N VAL A 24 5.53 10.20 -24.85
CA VAL A 24 5.99 10.33 -23.46
C VAL A 24 7.50 10.57 -23.41
N PRO A 25 7.94 11.70 -22.83
CA PRO A 25 9.36 12.03 -22.75
C PRO A 25 10.17 10.98 -21.98
N GLU A 26 11.35 10.62 -22.48
CA GLU A 26 12.26 9.65 -21.86
C GLU A 26 12.62 10.00 -20.40
N HIS A 27 12.63 11.29 -20.04
CA HIS A 27 12.94 11.74 -18.68
C HIS A 27 11.91 11.32 -17.61
N PHE A 28 10.73 10.84 -18.00
CA PHE A 28 9.80 10.24 -17.04
C PHE A 28 10.23 8.85 -16.59
N LEU A 29 11.15 8.17 -17.30
CA LEU A 29 11.67 6.84 -16.96
C LEU A 29 10.58 5.78 -16.73
N ILE A 30 9.41 5.93 -17.37
CA ILE A 30 8.32 4.95 -17.31
C ILE A 30 8.41 4.10 -18.58
N LYS A 31 8.46 2.77 -18.45
CA LYS A 31 8.35 1.87 -19.60
C LYS A 31 6.88 1.74 -20.01
N GLU A 32 6.62 1.42 -21.27
CA GLU A 32 5.26 1.22 -21.77
C GLU A 32 4.49 0.16 -20.97
N GLU A 33 5.14 -0.96 -20.65
CA GLU A 33 4.56 -2.05 -19.84
C GLU A 33 4.17 -1.56 -18.44
N ASP A 34 5.05 -0.79 -17.79
CA ASP A 34 4.77 -0.18 -16.48
C ASP A 34 3.62 0.82 -16.56
N TRP A 35 3.52 1.57 -17.66
CA TRP A 35 2.43 2.52 -17.89
C TRP A 35 1.09 1.80 -18.02
N VAL A 36 1.02 0.79 -18.89
CA VAL A 36 -0.18 -0.03 -19.07
C VAL A 36 -0.58 -0.66 -17.75
N PHE A 37 0.37 -1.25 -17.03
CA PHE A 37 0.12 -1.83 -15.71
C PHE A 37 -0.48 -0.80 -14.75
N ARG A 38 0.15 0.37 -14.57
CA ARG A 38 -0.32 1.41 -13.64
C ARG A 38 -1.72 1.96 -13.95
N VAL A 39 -2.10 1.99 -15.24
CA VAL A 39 -3.40 2.50 -15.67
C VAL A 39 -4.48 1.42 -15.62
N MET A 40 -4.12 0.17 -15.90
CA MET A 40 -5.04 -0.97 -15.88
C MET A 40 -5.22 -1.54 -14.49
N GLU A 41 -4.27 -1.35 -13.59
CA GLU A 41 -4.31 -1.91 -12.24
C GLU A 41 -5.51 -1.38 -11.41
N PRO A 42 -5.83 -0.07 -11.37
CA PRO A 42 -7.01 0.43 -10.66
C PRO A 42 -8.33 -0.07 -11.29
N GLN A 43 -9.14 -0.78 -10.48
CA GLN A 43 -10.43 -1.33 -10.88
C GLN A 43 -11.58 -0.83 -10.00
N LEU A 44 -12.69 -0.47 -10.64
CA LEU A 44 -13.95 -0.21 -9.95
C LEU A 44 -14.57 -1.52 -9.47
N ALA A 45 -15.13 -1.52 -8.26
CA ALA A 45 -15.80 -2.69 -7.71
C ALA A 45 -17.04 -3.06 -8.53
N ALA A 46 -17.38 -4.36 -8.58
CA ALA A 46 -18.52 -4.87 -9.35
C ALA A 46 -19.88 -4.29 -8.91
N VAL A 47 -19.96 -3.76 -7.69
CA VAL A 47 -21.16 -3.10 -7.14
C VAL A 47 -21.36 -1.66 -7.64
N VAL A 48 -20.36 -1.09 -8.33
CA VAL A 48 -20.46 0.26 -8.88
C VAL A 48 -21.45 0.27 -10.04
N PRO A 49 -22.36 1.26 -10.13
CA PRO A 49 -23.34 1.34 -11.21
C PRO A 49 -22.70 1.34 -12.60
N GLU A 50 -23.30 0.61 -13.54
CA GLU A 50 -22.79 0.41 -14.90
C GLU A 50 -22.45 1.71 -15.62
N GLU A 51 -23.27 2.76 -15.45
CA GLU A 51 -23.03 4.06 -16.09
C GLU A 51 -21.74 4.72 -15.60
N VAL A 52 -21.42 4.59 -14.31
CA VAL A 52 -20.17 5.10 -13.73
C VAL A 52 -18.98 4.32 -14.28
N ILE A 53 -19.12 2.98 -14.40
CA ILE A 53 -18.11 2.11 -15.00
C ILE A 53 -17.85 2.51 -16.45
N ARG A 54 -18.89 2.70 -17.27
CA ARG A 54 -18.74 3.14 -18.67
C ARG A 54 -18.00 4.47 -18.78
N MET A 55 -18.34 5.45 -17.95
CA MET A 55 -17.62 6.73 -17.94
C MET A 55 -16.16 6.58 -17.50
N PHE A 56 -15.89 5.70 -16.53
CA PHE A 56 -14.54 5.40 -16.05
C PHE A 56 -13.69 4.72 -17.12
N GLU A 57 -14.23 3.75 -17.87
CA GLU A 57 -13.52 3.08 -18.96
C GLU A 57 -13.13 4.05 -20.08
N VAL A 58 -13.98 5.03 -20.39
CA VAL A 58 -13.65 6.11 -21.33
C VAL A 58 -12.47 6.94 -20.82
N ALA A 59 -12.46 7.28 -19.53
CA ALA A 59 -11.33 7.97 -18.92
C ALA A 59 -10.07 7.10 -18.99
N ARG A 60 -10.12 5.86 -18.50
CA ARG A 60 -9.00 4.92 -18.46
C ARG A 60 -8.39 4.65 -19.84
N GLY A 61 -9.23 4.39 -20.84
CA GLY A 61 -8.78 4.25 -22.23
C GLY A 61 -8.09 5.52 -22.74
N SER A 62 -8.65 6.70 -22.45
CA SER A 62 -8.04 7.98 -22.82
C SER A 62 -6.68 8.21 -22.14
N ILE A 63 -6.51 7.74 -20.90
CA ILE A 63 -5.22 7.75 -20.20
C ILE A 63 -4.22 6.86 -20.95
N LEU A 64 -4.58 5.61 -21.26
CA LEU A 64 -3.71 4.70 -22.02
C LEU A 64 -3.24 5.32 -23.33
N TYR A 65 -4.16 5.88 -24.13
CA TYR A 65 -3.83 6.54 -25.39
C TYR A 65 -3.06 7.86 -25.22
N GLY A 66 -3.05 8.43 -24.01
CA GLY A 66 -2.17 9.53 -23.65
C GLY A 66 -0.68 9.22 -23.77
N TRP A 67 -0.32 7.94 -23.87
CA TRP A 67 1.03 7.50 -24.24
C TRP A 67 1.48 8.01 -25.62
N PHE A 68 0.54 8.04 -26.58
CA PHE A 68 0.81 8.43 -27.97
C PHE A 68 0.55 9.91 -28.24
N PHE A 69 -0.37 10.51 -27.47
CA PHE A 69 -0.69 11.93 -27.58
C PHE A 69 -0.93 12.56 -26.20
N TYR A 70 0.08 13.29 -25.74
CA TYR A 70 0.18 13.77 -24.36
C TYR A 70 -1.01 14.61 -23.86
N PRO A 71 -1.67 15.47 -24.67
CA PRO A 71 -2.85 16.22 -24.25
C PRO A 71 -4.06 15.35 -23.86
N LEU A 72 -4.13 14.09 -24.31
CA LEU A 72 -5.19 13.18 -23.87
C LEU A 72 -5.11 12.90 -22.37
N LEU A 73 -3.92 12.97 -21.75
CA LEU A 73 -3.77 12.83 -20.31
C LEU A 73 -4.52 13.92 -19.56
N THR A 74 -4.46 15.18 -20.04
CA THR A 74 -5.24 16.27 -19.46
C THR A 74 -6.73 15.96 -19.58
N LEU A 75 -7.22 15.70 -20.79
CA LEU A 75 -8.66 15.46 -21.04
C LEU A 75 -9.17 14.27 -20.23
N ALA A 76 -8.37 13.21 -20.11
CA ALA A 76 -8.70 12.05 -19.32
C ALA A 76 -8.71 12.36 -17.81
N GLY A 77 -7.74 13.13 -17.31
CA GLY A 77 -7.72 13.62 -15.94
C GLY A 77 -8.96 14.44 -15.59
N GLU A 78 -9.39 15.33 -16.48
CA GLU A 78 -10.65 16.07 -16.31
C GLU A 78 -11.88 15.15 -16.36
N GLN A 79 -11.84 14.13 -17.21
CA GLN A 79 -12.91 13.13 -17.29
C GLN A 79 -13.05 12.36 -15.98
N LEU A 80 -11.95 12.02 -15.29
CA LEU A 80 -12.01 11.37 -13.97
C LEU A 80 -12.83 12.20 -12.96
N HIS A 81 -12.72 13.53 -12.97
CA HIS A 81 -13.54 14.38 -12.10
C HIS A 81 -15.04 14.30 -12.43
N ARG A 82 -15.39 14.17 -13.72
CA ARG A 82 -16.78 13.97 -14.16
C ARG A 82 -17.30 12.60 -13.75
N VAL A 83 -16.47 11.55 -13.79
CA VAL A 83 -16.79 10.20 -13.29
C VAL A 83 -17.09 10.26 -11.79
N GLN A 84 -16.26 10.95 -10.99
CA GLN A 84 -16.48 11.10 -9.55
C GLN A 84 -17.80 11.85 -9.24
N GLU A 85 -18.13 12.90 -10.00
CA GLU A 85 -19.41 13.58 -9.85
C GLU A 85 -20.60 12.68 -10.21
N ALA A 86 -20.51 11.91 -11.29
CA ALA A 86 -21.53 10.94 -11.68
C ALA A 86 -21.73 9.88 -10.58
N ALA A 87 -20.64 9.35 -10.03
CA ALA A 87 -20.66 8.40 -8.92
C ALA A 87 -21.39 8.93 -7.68
N VAL A 88 -21.09 10.17 -7.25
CA VAL A 88 -21.81 10.81 -6.13
C VAL A 88 -23.30 10.94 -6.42
N ARG A 89 -23.67 11.34 -7.64
CA ARG A 89 -25.08 11.47 -8.03
C ARG A 89 -25.81 10.13 -8.00
N GLU A 90 -25.20 9.07 -8.53
CA GLU A 90 -25.77 7.72 -8.46
C GLU A 90 -25.87 7.24 -7.01
N ARG A 91 -24.85 7.49 -6.19
CA ARG A 91 -24.91 7.12 -4.77
C ARG A 91 -26.02 7.86 -4.02
N CYS A 92 -26.23 9.14 -4.31
CA CYS A 92 -27.35 9.91 -3.79
C CYS A 92 -28.70 9.29 -4.17
N LYS A 93 -28.89 8.88 -5.43
CA LYS A 93 -30.12 8.20 -5.87
C LYS A 93 -30.36 6.92 -5.06
N LEU A 94 -29.34 6.07 -4.92
CA LEU A 94 -29.42 4.84 -4.13
C LEU A 94 -29.70 5.08 -2.65
N ALA A 95 -29.21 6.19 -2.09
CA ALA A 95 -29.44 6.57 -0.70
C ALA A 95 -30.75 7.34 -0.48
N GLY A 96 -31.59 7.51 -1.51
CA GLY A 96 -32.83 8.30 -1.41
C GLY A 96 -32.59 9.79 -1.17
N ILE A 97 -31.43 10.32 -1.57
CA ILE A 97 -31.11 11.74 -1.51
C ILE A 97 -31.59 12.41 -2.81
N PRO A 98 -32.48 13.42 -2.74
CA PRO A 98 -32.90 14.16 -3.92
C PRO A 98 -31.70 14.82 -4.61
N ILE A 99 -31.57 14.64 -5.92
CA ILE A 99 -30.51 15.25 -6.74
C ILE A 99 -30.90 16.59 -7.38
N THR A 100 -32.14 17.02 -7.16
CA THR A 100 -32.69 18.30 -7.61
C THR A 100 -33.32 19.08 -6.46
N GLU A 101 -33.32 20.40 -6.55
CA GLU A 101 -33.94 21.33 -5.60
C GLU A 101 -35.00 22.21 -6.32
N GLY A 102 -36.07 22.56 -5.60
CA GLY A 102 -37.12 23.47 -6.06
C GLY A 102 -38.54 23.00 -5.73
N LYS A 103 -39.41 23.94 -5.31
CA LYS A 103 -40.85 23.72 -5.04
C LYS A 103 -41.76 24.02 -6.24
N THR A 104 -41.19 24.48 -7.35
CA THR A 104 -41.91 24.89 -8.56
C THR A 104 -41.57 23.98 -9.74
N VAL A 105 -42.37 24.06 -10.81
CA VAL A 105 -42.33 23.23 -12.04
C VAL A 105 -40.92 23.12 -12.70
N LYS A 106 -39.96 23.98 -12.34
CA LYS A 106 -38.55 23.87 -12.77
C LYS A 106 -37.65 23.35 -11.65
N HIS A 107 -37.41 22.04 -11.65
CA HIS A 107 -36.40 21.41 -10.80
C HIS A 107 -34.99 21.81 -11.25
N ARG A 108 -34.18 22.37 -10.36
CA ARG A 108 -32.75 22.68 -10.62
C ARG A 108 -31.87 21.57 -10.07
N PRO A 109 -30.81 21.12 -10.77
CA PRO A 109 -29.85 20.17 -10.21
C PRO A 109 -29.21 20.72 -8.94
N ARG A 110 -29.04 19.87 -7.92
CA ARG A 110 -28.24 20.21 -6.74
C ARG A 110 -26.78 20.31 -7.12
N THR A 111 -26.09 21.21 -6.43
CA THR A 111 -24.65 21.40 -6.59
C THR A 111 -23.89 20.22 -6.00
N PHE A 112 -22.70 19.96 -6.53
CA PHE A 112 -21.85 18.86 -6.08
C PHE A 112 -21.51 18.96 -4.57
N SER A 113 -21.16 20.15 -4.08
CA SER A 113 -20.90 20.39 -2.65
C SER A 113 -22.08 20.02 -1.75
N LYS A 114 -23.32 20.34 -2.15
CA LYS A 114 -24.51 19.96 -1.38
C LYS A 114 -24.73 18.44 -1.32
N LEU A 115 -24.36 17.73 -2.38
CA LEU A 115 -24.51 16.27 -2.43
C LEU A 115 -23.47 15.56 -1.55
N ILE A 116 -22.20 15.97 -1.61
CA ILE A 116 -21.14 15.36 -0.78
C ILE A 116 -21.32 15.67 0.71
N THR A 117 -21.79 16.87 1.06
CA THR A 117 -22.13 17.23 2.45
C THR A 117 -23.29 16.39 2.98
N GLU A 118 -24.33 16.15 2.17
CA GLU A 118 -25.45 15.29 2.57
C GLU A 118 -25.04 13.82 2.73
N LEU A 119 -24.22 13.29 1.80
CA LEU A 119 -23.67 11.94 1.93
C LEU A 119 -22.80 11.81 3.19
N SER A 120 -22.01 12.82 3.52
CA SER A 120 -21.20 12.83 4.73
C SER A 120 -22.04 12.91 6.00
N ALA A 121 -23.10 13.73 6.02
CA ALA A 121 -24.04 13.80 7.13
C ALA A 121 -24.76 12.46 7.41
N ARG A 122 -24.89 11.59 6.39
CA ARG A 122 -25.44 10.23 6.52
C ARG A 122 -24.38 9.16 6.83
N GLY A 123 -23.12 9.54 7.02
CA GLY A 123 -22.02 8.61 7.26
C GLY A 123 -21.63 7.76 6.05
N ILE A 124 -22.13 8.08 4.84
CA ILE A 124 -21.77 7.37 3.61
C ILE A 124 -20.38 7.81 3.13
N ILE A 125 -20.09 9.11 3.24
CA ILE A 125 -18.74 9.64 3.10
C ILE A 125 -18.19 9.89 4.52
N PRO A 126 -17.11 9.21 4.93
CA PRO A 126 -16.46 9.48 6.22
C PRO A 126 -16.12 10.97 6.35
N GLN A 127 -16.35 11.54 7.54
CA GLN A 127 -16.23 12.98 7.75
C GLN A 127 -14.80 13.49 7.54
N ASP A 128 -13.80 12.66 7.84
CA ASP A 128 -12.38 12.89 7.58
C ASP A 128 -12.01 12.86 6.08
N SER A 129 -12.84 12.22 5.25
CA SER A 129 -12.66 12.14 3.79
C SER A 129 -13.31 13.30 3.02
N LEU A 130 -14.17 14.11 3.68
CA LEU A 130 -14.86 15.24 3.04
C LEU A 130 -13.92 16.27 2.39
N PRO A 131 -12.74 16.62 2.96
CA PRO A 131 -11.78 17.51 2.32
C PRO A 131 -11.29 17.00 0.96
N GLU A 132 -11.13 15.68 0.78
CA GLU A 132 -10.72 15.07 -0.49
C GLU A 132 -11.81 15.26 -1.57
N TRP A 133 -13.08 15.13 -1.20
CA TRP A 133 -14.22 15.37 -2.10
C TRP A 133 -14.39 16.86 -2.47
N GLU A 134 -14.10 17.78 -1.55
CA GLU A 134 -14.05 19.21 -1.84
C GLU A 134 -12.87 19.58 -2.77
N ALA A 135 -11.75 18.86 -2.69
CA ALA A 135 -10.67 18.98 -3.65
C ALA A 135 -11.10 18.53 -5.06
N VAL A 136 -11.83 17.40 -5.18
CA VAL A 136 -12.43 16.95 -6.45
C VAL A 136 -13.33 18.03 -7.05
N ARG A 137 -14.19 18.66 -6.24
CA ARG A 137 -15.03 19.79 -6.70
C ARG A 137 -14.20 20.93 -7.28
N SER A 138 -13.14 21.30 -6.55
CA SER A 138 -12.28 22.43 -6.93
C SER A 138 -11.55 22.15 -8.24
N LEU A 139 -10.97 20.95 -8.39
CA LEU A 139 -10.33 20.51 -9.63
C LEU A 139 -11.31 20.47 -10.80
N ARG A 140 -12.50 19.88 -10.60
CA ARG A 140 -13.57 19.85 -11.62
C ARG A 140 -13.96 21.24 -12.12
N ASN A 141 -14.06 22.20 -11.21
CA ASN A 141 -14.41 23.58 -11.55
C ASN A 141 -13.29 24.25 -12.35
N ILE A 142 -12.02 24.05 -11.97
CA ILE A 142 -10.86 24.55 -12.70
C ILE A 142 -10.84 23.96 -14.12
N SER A 143 -11.05 22.65 -14.26
CA SER A 143 -11.12 21.96 -15.56
C SER A 143 -12.28 22.43 -16.45
N SER A 144 -13.39 22.85 -15.86
CA SER A 144 -14.57 23.31 -16.61
C SER A 144 -14.47 24.78 -17.06
N HIS A 145 -13.52 25.53 -16.50
CA HIS A 145 -13.33 26.96 -16.76
C HIS A 145 -11.84 27.29 -16.95
N PRO A 146 -11.17 26.70 -17.98
CA PRO A 146 -9.74 26.92 -18.18
C PRO A 146 -9.47 28.34 -18.67
N GLU A 147 -8.55 29.05 -18.01
CA GLU A 147 -7.99 30.31 -18.52
C GLU A 147 -6.85 30.07 -19.52
N LYS A 148 -6.18 28.92 -19.39
CA LYS A 148 -5.03 28.49 -20.20
C LYS A 148 -5.09 26.98 -20.41
N GLN A 149 -4.42 26.50 -21.46
CA GLN A 149 -4.24 25.08 -21.69
C GLN A 149 -3.44 24.46 -20.53
N SER A 150 -4.01 23.44 -19.88
CA SER A 150 -3.33 22.62 -18.88
C SER A 150 -2.71 21.39 -19.52
N ILE A 151 -1.58 20.96 -18.96
CA ILE A 151 -0.88 19.74 -19.35
C ILE A 151 -0.64 18.91 -18.11
N HIS A 152 -1.18 17.69 -18.09
CA HIS A 152 -1.00 16.74 -17.00
C HIS A 152 0.13 15.77 -17.30
N THR A 153 0.94 15.46 -16.29
CA THR A 153 2.01 14.46 -16.41
C THR A 153 1.50 13.03 -16.24
N PRO A 154 2.22 12.02 -16.76
CA PRO A 154 1.79 10.62 -16.64
C PRO A 154 1.64 10.22 -15.16
N GLY A 155 2.59 10.63 -14.31
CA GLY A 155 2.52 10.39 -12.87
C GLY A 155 1.32 11.05 -12.19
N SER A 156 0.95 12.28 -12.58
CA SER A 156 -0.23 12.97 -12.05
C SER A 156 -1.51 12.23 -12.39
N VAL A 157 -1.67 11.79 -13.65
CA VAL A 157 -2.89 11.09 -14.09
C VAL A 157 -2.96 9.66 -13.56
N ALA A 158 -1.83 8.95 -13.49
CA ALA A 158 -1.74 7.64 -12.83
C ALA A 158 -2.11 7.70 -11.34
N GLY A 159 -1.67 8.75 -10.63
CA GLY A 159 -2.14 9.01 -9.26
C GLY A 159 -3.63 9.34 -9.20
N GLY A 160 -4.12 10.16 -10.16
CA GLY A 160 -5.52 10.56 -10.27
C GLY A 160 -6.48 9.39 -10.46
N ILE A 161 -6.14 8.41 -11.32
CA ILE A 161 -6.98 7.22 -11.54
C ILE A 161 -7.07 6.37 -10.26
N ALA A 162 -5.96 6.17 -9.54
CA ALA A 162 -5.97 5.42 -8.28
C ALA A 162 -6.86 6.10 -7.21
N VAL A 163 -6.73 7.42 -7.04
CA VAL A 163 -7.60 8.20 -6.14
C VAL A 163 -9.06 8.14 -6.57
N THR A 164 -9.33 8.22 -7.88
CA THR A 164 -10.69 8.15 -8.43
C THR A 164 -11.35 6.81 -8.12
N VAL A 165 -10.65 5.71 -8.38
CA VAL A 165 -11.13 4.37 -8.06
C VAL A 165 -11.40 4.21 -6.57
N ARG A 166 -10.46 4.65 -5.71
CA ARG A 166 -10.64 4.61 -4.24
C ARG A 166 -11.91 5.35 -3.81
N HIS A 167 -12.07 6.60 -4.24
CA HIS A 167 -13.25 7.41 -3.91
C HIS A 167 -14.56 6.75 -4.35
N ILE A 168 -14.60 6.22 -5.58
CA ILE A 168 -15.82 5.62 -6.13
C ILE A 168 -16.13 4.32 -5.39
N ASN A 169 -15.15 3.44 -5.21
CA ASN A 169 -15.34 2.21 -4.45
C ASN A 169 -15.81 2.52 -3.02
N GLN A 170 -15.28 3.59 -2.41
CA GLN A 170 -15.71 4.05 -1.10
C GLN A 170 -17.19 4.43 -1.01
N LEU A 171 -17.78 4.94 -2.10
CA LEU A 171 -19.18 5.30 -2.13
C LEU A 171 -20.11 4.07 -2.15
N PHE A 172 -19.71 2.99 -2.83
CA PHE A 172 -20.62 1.89 -3.17
C PHE A 172 -20.35 0.58 -2.41
N ALA A 173 -19.11 0.30 -2.02
CA ALA A 173 -18.79 -0.92 -1.31
C ALA A 173 -19.09 -0.78 0.20
N SER A 174 -19.75 -1.79 0.76
CA SER A 174 -20.05 -1.89 2.20
C SER A 174 -18.80 -2.02 3.06
N ASN A 175 -17.68 -2.47 2.48
CA ASN A 175 -16.34 -2.39 3.07
C ASN A 175 -15.40 -1.66 2.08
N PRO A 176 -15.38 -0.32 2.14
CA PRO A 176 -14.93 0.53 1.05
C PRO A 176 -13.41 0.48 0.74
N ASP A 177 -12.63 -0.12 1.64
CA ASP A 177 -11.16 -0.25 1.52
C ASP A 177 -10.69 -1.69 1.26
N TYR A 178 -11.60 -2.67 1.27
CA TYR A 178 -11.18 -4.06 1.12
C TYR A 178 -10.63 -4.27 -0.29
N PHE A 179 -11.40 -4.07 -1.37
CA PHE A 179 -10.93 -4.35 -2.73
C PHE A 179 -10.26 -3.17 -3.45
N SER A 180 -9.48 -2.34 -2.74
CA SER A 180 -8.49 -1.49 -3.41
C SER A 180 -7.40 -2.36 -4.04
N VAL A 181 -6.67 -1.85 -5.03
CA VAL A 181 -5.48 -2.53 -5.60
C VAL A 181 -4.50 -2.96 -4.51
N LEU A 182 -4.25 -2.05 -3.55
CA LEU A 182 -3.44 -2.33 -2.39
C LEU A 182 -4.03 -3.48 -1.59
N GLY A 183 -5.35 -3.47 -1.34
CA GLY A 183 -6.03 -4.54 -0.62
C GLY A 183 -6.00 -5.88 -1.34
N GLU A 184 -6.21 -5.91 -2.66
CA GLU A 184 -6.07 -7.15 -3.45
C GLU A 184 -4.63 -7.68 -3.36
N ARG A 185 -3.63 -6.82 -3.53
CA ARG A 185 -2.23 -7.23 -3.45
C ARG A 185 -1.87 -7.75 -2.06
N VAL A 186 -2.25 -7.03 -1.01
CA VAL A 186 -1.98 -7.41 0.38
C VAL A 186 -2.70 -8.73 0.72
N ARG A 187 -3.97 -8.89 0.34
CA ARG A 187 -4.72 -10.13 0.59
C ARG A 187 -4.19 -11.30 -0.21
N ARG A 188 -3.85 -11.12 -1.49
CA ARG A 188 -3.20 -12.16 -2.29
C ARG A 188 -1.85 -12.56 -1.69
N ALA A 189 -1.08 -11.59 -1.20
CA ALA A 189 0.20 -11.85 -0.56
C ALA A 189 0.05 -12.58 0.79
N THR A 190 -1.01 -12.30 1.54
CA THR A 190 -1.21 -12.80 2.92
C THR A 190 -2.17 -13.98 3.06
N GLY A 191 -2.99 -14.26 2.04
CA GLY A 191 -4.10 -15.23 2.09
C GLY A 191 -5.30 -14.77 2.92
N LEU A 192 -5.27 -13.54 3.46
CA LEU A 192 -6.37 -13.01 4.26
C LEU A 192 -7.59 -12.72 3.38
N GLY A 193 -8.79 -13.09 3.84
CA GLY A 193 -10.04 -12.89 3.09
C GLY A 193 -10.40 -13.99 2.10
N ASP A 194 -9.59 -15.05 1.98
CA ASP A 194 -10.01 -16.27 1.29
C ASP A 194 -10.87 -17.12 2.23
N ASP A 195 -12.19 -17.14 2.01
CA ASP A 195 -13.21 -17.85 2.82
C ASP A 195 -12.97 -19.36 3.00
N VAL A 196 -11.97 -19.93 2.33
CA VAL A 196 -11.69 -21.37 2.27
C VAL A 196 -10.55 -21.78 3.20
N ARG A 197 -9.65 -20.87 3.60
CA ARG A 197 -8.42 -21.23 4.32
C ARG A 197 -8.44 -20.72 5.77
N GLU A 198 -8.42 -21.64 6.71
CA GLU A 198 -8.24 -21.31 8.13
C GLU A 198 -6.79 -20.85 8.35
N MET A 199 -6.62 -19.58 8.74
CA MET A 199 -5.32 -18.97 8.96
C MET A 199 -4.80 -19.29 10.36
N PRO A 200 -3.55 -19.76 10.50
CA PRO A 200 -2.98 -20.06 11.82
C PRO A 200 -2.85 -18.80 12.68
N MET A 201 -2.70 -18.99 13.99
CA MET A 201 -2.25 -17.90 14.85
C MET A 201 -0.82 -17.53 14.46
N VAL A 202 -0.57 -16.26 14.21
CA VAL A 202 0.77 -15.73 13.93
C VAL A 202 1.10 -14.57 14.85
N VAL A 203 2.39 -14.35 15.10
CA VAL A 203 2.86 -13.23 15.91
C VAL A 203 3.90 -12.42 15.15
N GLY A 204 3.76 -11.11 15.20
CA GLY A 204 4.78 -10.17 14.77
C GLY A 204 5.36 -9.39 15.95
N ILE A 205 6.66 -9.11 15.91
CA ILE A 205 7.39 -8.46 17.00
C ILE A 205 8.23 -7.29 16.45
N ASP A 206 8.06 -6.10 17.02
CA ASP A 206 9.00 -4.98 16.89
C ASP A 206 9.98 -5.01 18.07
N VAL A 207 11.27 -4.91 17.75
CA VAL A 207 12.36 -4.96 18.74
C VAL A 207 12.95 -3.57 18.93
N GLY A 208 12.94 -3.10 20.18
CA GLY A 208 13.66 -1.91 20.62
C GLY A 208 14.96 -2.23 21.37
N GLY A 209 15.70 -1.18 21.75
CA GLY A 209 16.72 -1.29 22.79
C GLY A 209 16.10 -1.69 24.15
N THR A 210 16.92 -1.97 25.15
CA THR A 210 16.48 -2.61 26.42
C THR A 210 15.35 -1.84 27.12
N GLU A 211 15.39 -0.50 27.10
CA GLU A 211 14.33 0.34 27.67
C GLU A 211 13.01 0.28 26.90
N LYS A 212 13.09 0.19 25.57
CA LYS A 212 11.91 0.10 24.70
C LYS A 212 11.31 -1.31 24.74
N GLY A 213 12.13 -2.36 24.83
CA GLY A 213 11.68 -3.75 24.89
C GLY A 213 11.05 -4.24 23.59
N TYR A 214 10.08 -5.13 23.72
CA TYR A 214 9.42 -5.84 22.63
C TYR A 214 7.95 -5.45 22.56
N HIS A 215 7.47 -5.13 21.36
CA HIS A 215 6.05 -4.92 21.08
C HIS A 215 5.54 -6.07 20.23
N LEU A 216 4.58 -6.82 20.74
CA LEU A 216 4.06 -8.02 20.13
C LEU A 216 2.61 -7.80 19.67
N VAL A 217 2.29 -8.35 18.50
CA VAL A 217 0.94 -8.39 17.94
C VAL A 217 0.63 -9.82 17.52
N ALA A 218 -0.39 -10.42 18.14
CA ALA A 218 -0.93 -11.71 17.72
C ALA A 218 -2.09 -11.48 16.75
N MET A 219 -2.09 -12.21 15.63
CA MET A 219 -3.14 -12.16 14.62
C MET A 219 -3.71 -13.55 14.37
N HIS A 220 -5.02 -13.61 14.18
CA HIS A 220 -5.74 -14.81 13.78
C HIS A 220 -6.95 -14.44 12.93
N GLY A 221 -7.22 -15.19 11.86
CA GLY A 221 -8.39 -14.99 11.01
C GLY A 221 -8.53 -13.57 10.43
N GLY A 222 -7.41 -12.88 10.17
CA GLY A 222 -7.43 -11.50 9.66
C GLY A 222 -7.85 -10.43 10.68
N ALA A 223 -7.67 -10.70 11.97
CA ALA A 223 -7.89 -9.74 13.04
C ALA A 223 -6.71 -9.71 14.03
N VAL A 224 -6.48 -8.55 14.65
CA VAL A 224 -5.60 -8.46 15.83
C VAL A 224 -6.31 -9.11 17.01
N ALA A 225 -5.78 -10.23 17.48
CA ALA A 225 -6.32 -10.95 18.62
C ALA A 225 -5.91 -10.27 19.93
N GLU A 226 -4.63 -9.93 20.07
CA GLU A 226 -4.08 -9.32 21.28
C GLU A 226 -2.76 -8.61 20.99
N THR A 227 -2.41 -7.64 21.85
CA THR A 227 -1.12 -6.97 21.83
C THR A 227 -0.45 -7.06 23.20
N LYS A 228 0.88 -7.10 23.23
CA LYS A 228 1.68 -7.13 24.46
C LYS A 228 2.92 -6.26 24.33
N HIS A 229 3.29 -5.64 25.44
CA HIS A 229 4.61 -5.05 25.63
C HIS A 229 5.32 -5.76 26.77
N THR A 230 6.60 -6.06 26.60
CA THR A 230 7.47 -6.58 27.66
C THR A 230 8.92 -6.20 27.40
N ARG A 231 9.75 -6.20 28.45
CA ARG A 231 11.21 -6.04 28.36
C ARG A 231 11.94 -7.38 28.55
N ASP A 232 11.23 -8.45 28.91
CA ASP A 232 11.80 -9.77 29.14
C ASP A 232 11.61 -10.65 27.88
N PRO A 233 12.71 -11.12 27.24
CA PRO A 233 12.61 -12.00 26.08
C PRO A 233 11.92 -13.34 26.40
N ASN A 234 12.03 -13.84 27.63
CA ASN A 234 11.37 -15.09 28.04
C ASN A 234 9.86 -14.90 28.16
N GLU A 235 9.42 -13.75 28.68
CA GLU A 235 8.00 -13.41 28.73
C GLU A 235 7.41 -13.24 27.32
N ALA A 236 8.19 -12.67 26.40
CA ALA A 236 7.81 -12.58 24.98
C ALA A 236 7.66 -13.97 24.34
N ALA A 237 8.63 -14.87 24.54
CA ALA A 237 8.58 -16.24 24.02
C ALA A 237 7.45 -17.07 24.66
N GLN A 238 7.24 -16.94 25.97
CA GLN A 238 6.13 -17.58 26.68
C GLN A 238 4.79 -17.10 26.12
N TRP A 239 4.62 -15.79 25.90
CA TRP A 239 3.38 -15.26 25.36
C TRP A 239 3.09 -15.77 23.93
N CYS A 240 4.10 -15.88 23.08
CA CYS A 240 3.94 -16.49 21.74
C CYS A 240 3.38 -17.93 21.85
N ARG A 241 3.92 -18.71 22.78
CA ARG A 241 3.47 -20.08 23.07
C ARG A 241 2.05 -20.13 23.61
N GLU A 242 1.71 -19.25 24.54
CA GLU A 242 0.36 -19.16 25.13
C GLU A 242 -0.72 -18.82 24.10
N LYS A 243 -0.37 -18.03 23.07
CA LYS A 243 -1.29 -17.77 21.94
C LYS A 243 -1.38 -18.93 20.96
N GLY A 244 -0.50 -19.92 21.05
CA GLY A 244 -0.42 -21.00 20.07
C GLY A 244 0.07 -20.50 18.72
N ALA A 245 0.97 -19.50 18.71
CA ALA A 245 1.54 -19.00 17.47
C ALA A 245 2.22 -20.13 16.69
N VAL A 246 2.07 -20.14 15.37
CA VAL A 246 2.73 -21.07 14.45
C VAL A 246 3.98 -20.40 13.87
N PHE A 247 3.85 -19.15 13.44
CA PHE A 247 4.94 -18.37 12.87
C PHE A 247 5.17 -17.09 13.68
N VAL A 248 6.44 -16.81 14.01
CA VAL A 248 6.85 -15.61 14.76
C VAL A 248 7.82 -14.77 13.92
N ALA A 249 7.33 -13.65 13.39
CA ALA A 249 8.11 -12.72 12.59
C ALA A 249 8.69 -11.59 13.45
N VAL A 250 10.00 -11.35 13.37
CA VAL A 250 10.71 -10.42 14.27
C VAL A 250 11.44 -9.33 13.48
N ASP A 251 11.22 -8.06 13.84
CA ASP A 251 11.97 -6.90 13.32
C ASP A 251 13.33 -6.77 14.01
N SER A 252 14.21 -7.75 13.76
CA SER A 252 15.60 -7.71 14.21
C SER A 252 16.45 -8.75 13.49
N PRO A 253 17.74 -8.46 13.22
CA PRO A 253 18.70 -9.43 12.70
C PRO A 253 18.68 -10.76 13.45
N CYS A 254 18.45 -11.87 12.73
CA CYS A 254 18.47 -13.22 13.31
C CYS A 254 19.87 -13.84 13.40
N GLY A 255 20.86 -13.18 12.80
CA GLY A 255 22.26 -13.55 12.81
C GLY A 255 23.17 -12.35 12.63
N TRP A 256 24.45 -12.53 12.94
CA TRP A 256 25.48 -11.49 12.81
C TRP A 256 26.27 -11.68 11.52
N ARG A 257 26.85 -10.58 11.02
CA ARG A 257 27.81 -10.65 9.92
C ARG A 257 29.02 -11.48 10.32
N ARG A 258 29.49 -12.36 9.44
CA ARG A 258 30.73 -13.13 9.62
C ARG A 258 31.97 -12.32 9.26
N ASP A 259 33.08 -12.68 9.88
CA ASP A 259 34.39 -12.13 9.52
C ASP A 259 34.76 -12.51 8.08
N GLY A 260 35.26 -11.54 7.31
CA GLY A 260 35.60 -11.69 5.89
C GLY A 260 34.56 -11.11 4.93
N ASN A 261 33.32 -10.88 5.36
CA ASN A 261 32.31 -10.19 4.56
C ASN A 261 32.51 -8.66 4.57
N ARG A 262 32.42 -8.03 3.40
CA ARG A 262 32.65 -6.58 3.25
C ARG A 262 31.41 -5.79 3.66
N GLY A 263 31.36 -5.39 4.93
CA GLY A 263 30.50 -4.31 5.39
C GLY A 263 29.12 -4.73 5.92
N CYS A 264 28.44 -5.69 5.29
CA CYS A 264 27.07 -6.13 5.65
C CYS A 264 26.89 -7.65 5.52
N ARG A 265 25.74 -8.18 5.95
CA ARG A 265 25.32 -9.58 5.71
C ARG A 265 24.88 -9.77 4.26
N GLU A 266 24.92 -11.01 3.75
CA GLU A 266 24.42 -11.31 2.40
C GLU A 266 22.96 -10.90 2.20
N ALA A 267 22.11 -11.10 3.21
CA ALA A 267 20.70 -10.69 3.16
C ALA A 267 20.53 -9.18 2.89
N GLU A 268 21.39 -8.35 3.48
CA GLU A 268 21.38 -6.89 3.33
C GLU A 268 21.96 -6.46 1.97
N GLU A 269 22.95 -7.19 1.46
CA GLU A 269 23.47 -6.98 0.10
C GLU A 269 22.41 -7.31 -0.95
N MET A 270 21.73 -8.45 -0.82
CA MET A 270 20.62 -8.84 -1.69
C MET A 270 19.48 -7.82 -1.64
N LEU A 271 19.16 -7.31 -0.45
CA LEU A 271 18.18 -6.25 -0.26
C LEU A 271 18.57 -4.95 -0.99
N SER A 272 19.84 -4.57 -0.94
CA SER A 272 20.37 -3.42 -1.67
C SER A 272 20.29 -3.58 -3.19
N ARG A 273 20.51 -4.80 -3.71
CA ARG A 273 20.33 -5.09 -5.15
C ARG A 273 18.89 -4.94 -5.63
N HIS A 274 17.92 -5.06 -4.72
CA HIS A 274 16.50 -4.79 -4.98
C HIS A 274 16.13 -3.30 -4.76
N GLY A 275 17.10 -2.42 -4.52
CA GLY A 275 16.89 -0.98 -4.39
C GLY A 275 16.41 -0.54 -3.01
N TYR A 276 16.44 -1.42 -2.01
CA TYR A 276 16.06 -1.10 -0.64
C TYR A 276 17.27 -0.79 0.22
N SER A 277 17.07 -0.01 1.28
CA SER A 277 18.12 0.33 2.25
C SER A 277 17.76 -0.22 3.63
N SER A 278 18.76 -0.76 4.32
CA SER A 278 18.71 -1.20 5.70
C SER A 278 19.99 -0.79 6.42
N PHE A 279 19.96 -0.75 7.76
CA PHE A 279 21.18 -0.65 8.54
C PHE A 279 21.97 -1.95 8.40
N SER A 280 23.27 -1.85 8.11
CA SER A 280 24.13 -3.03 8.03
C SER A 280 24.30 -3.66 9.41
N THR A 281 24.04 -4.96 9.52
CA THR A 281 24.31 -5.71 10.75
C THR A 281 25.82 -5.91 10.86
N PRO A 282 26.44 -5.48 11.97
CA PRO A 282 27.88 -5.63 12.15
C PRO A 282 28.25 -7.06 12.58
N THR A 283 29.52 -7.29 12.89
CA THR A 283 29.89 -8.45 13.73
C THR A 283 29.38 -8.23 15.14
N ARG A 284 29.17 -9.32 15.89
CA ARG A 284 28.68 -9.26 17.27
C ARG A 284 29.62 -8.47 18.18
N GLU A 285 30.93 -8.65 18.00
CA GLU A 285 31.98 -7.96 18.75
C GLU A 285 31.92 -6.45 18.52
N ALA A 286 31.68 -6.02 17.28
CA ALA A 286 31.52 -4.61 16.96
C ALA A 286 30.23 -4.04 17.57
N ALA A 287 29.13 -4.79 17.56
CA ALA A 287 27.87 -4.37 18.20
C ALA A 287 28.03 -4.13 19.71
N LEU A 288 28.76 -4.99 20.42
CA LEU A 288 29.03 -4.86 21.87
C LEU A 288 29.75 -3.55 22.24
N THR A 289 30.47 -2.95 21.29
CA THR A 289 31.25 -1.72 21.52
C THR A 289 30.52 -0.44 21.14
N ASN A 290 29.33 -0.53 20.52
CA ASN A 290 28.61 0.64 20.01
C ASN A 290 27.13 0.61 20.43
N PRO A 291 26.70 1.56 21.31
CA PRO A 291 25.32 1.63 21.81
C PRO A 291 24.24 1.72 20.72
N PHE A 292 24.58 2.17 19.51
CA PHE A 292 23.63 2.19 18.39
C PHE A 292 23.04 0.80 18.09
N TYR A 293 23.81 -0.28 18.30
CA TYR A 293 23.40 -1.65 17.99
C TYR A 293 22.76 -2.38 19.19
N GLU A 294 22.44 -1.68 20.29
CA GLU A 294 21.82 -2.28 21.47
C GLU A 294 20.52 -3.04 21.13
N TRP A 295 19.71 -2.51 20.23
CA TRP A 295 18.46 -3.15 19.79
C TRP A 295 18.71 -4.47 19.03
N MET A 296 19.83 -4.62 18.32
CA MET A 296 20.21 -5.89 17.66
C MET A 296 20.66 -6.93 18.70
N LEU A 297 21.39 -6.50 19.74
CA LEU A 297 21.76 -7.38 20.87
C LEU A 297 20.52 -7.81 21.67
N ASN A 298 19.53 -6.93 21.79
CA ASN A 298 18.23 -7.26 22.39
C ASN A 298 17.46 -8.28 21.51
N GLY A 299 17.51 -8.11 20.18
CA GLY A 299 16.98 -9.09 19.22
C GLY A 299 17.63 -10.46 19.34
N GLU A 300 18.96 -10.53 19.49
CA GLU A 300 19.68 -11.79 19.75
C GLU A 300 19.12 -12.51 20.99
N GLN A 301 18.89 -11.79 22.09
CA GLN A 301 18.32 -12.37 23.31
C GLN A 301 16.90 -12.91 23.08
N LEU A 302 16.08 -12.20 22.30
CA LEU A 302 14.75 -12.67 21.93
C LEU A 302 14.81 -13.96 21.10
N TYR A 303 15.67 -14.04 20.09
CA TYR A 303 15.83 -15.28 19.30
C TYR A 303 16.32 -16.45 20.16
N GLN A 304 17.22 -16.20 21.12
CA GLN A 304 17.66 -17.23 22.06
C GLN A 304 16.48 -17.78 22.88
N ALA A 305 15.58 -16.91 23.35
CA ALA A 305 14.38 -17.32 24.10
C ALA A 305 13.34 -18.04 23.22
N LEU A 306 13.15 -17.61 21.97
CA LEU A 306 12.20 -18.20 21.03
C LEU A 306 12.60 -19.60 20.57
N ARG A 307 13.90 -19.84 20.34
CA ARG A 307 14.44 -21.06 19.72
C ARG A 307 14.06 -22.39 20.38
N ALA A 308 13.69 -22.37 21.65
CA ALA A 308 13.25 -23.57 22.37
C ALA A 308 11.93 -24.15 21.81
N GLU A 309 11.01 -23.29 21.36
CA GLU A 309 9.69 -23.67 20.82
C GLU A 309 9.52 -23.31 19.36
N TYR A 310 10.25 -22.28 18.92
CA TYR A 310 10.21 -21.73 17.57
C TYR A 310 11.64 -21.74 17.01
N PRO A 311 12.10 -22.86 16.43
CA PRO A 311 13.37 -22.92 15.73
C PRO A 311 13.52 -21.75 14.76
N LEU A 312 14.75 -21.27 14.56
CA LEU A 312 14.98 -20.24 13.54
C LEU A 312 14.77 -20.87 12.15
N TYR A 313 14.07 -20.16 11.27
CA TYR A 313 13.84 -20.59 9.89
C TYR A 313 15.14 -21.03 9.20
N SER A 314 15.06 -22.17 8.51
CA SER A 314 16.08 -22.70 7.62
C SER A 314 15.41 -23.19 6.33
N GLN A 315 16.15 -23.21 5.22
CA GLN A 315 15.61 -23.72 3.95
C GLN A 315 15.53 -25.26 3.89
N GLU A 316 16.25 -25.95 4.78
CA GLU A 316 16.38 -27.40 4.76
C GLU A 316 15.38 -28.10 5.70
N ASP A 317 14.85 -27.39 6.69
CA ASP A 317 13.95 -27.95 7.68
C ASP A 317 12.49 -27.56 7.42
N ASN A 318 11.62 -28.56 7.44
CA ASN A 318 10.18 -28.35 7.42
C ASN A 318 9.62 -28.34 8.85
N HIS A 319 9.86 -27.25 9.58
CA HIS A 319 9.32 -27.07 10.93
C HIS A 319 7.85 -26.65 10.88
N ALA A 320 7.01 -27.34 11.66
CA ALA A 320 5.59 -26.97 11.78
C ALA A 320 5.38 -25.58 12.39
N SER A 321 6.33 -25.11 13.20
CA SER A 321 6.35 -23.75 13.77
C SER A 321 7.79 -23.23 13.83
N PHE A 322 7.99 -21.94 13.53
CA PHE A 322 9.32 -21.34 13.54
C PHE A 322 9.27 -19.82 13.72
N CYS A 323 10.42 -19.25 14.09
CA CYS A 323 10.64 -17.81 14.09
C CYS A 323 11.57 -17.39 12.95
N PHE A 324 11.46 -16.14 12.50
CA PHE A 324 12.28 -15.61 11.42
C PHE A 324 12.42 -14.09 11.48
N GLU A 325 13.48 -13.58 10.84
CA GLU A 325 13.69 -12.15 10.68
C GLU A 325 12.85 -11.60 9.52
N THR A 326 12.22 -10.47 9.77
CA THR A 326 11.58 -9.65 8.74
C THR A 326 11.97 -8.18 8.93
N TYR A 327 11.68 -7.35 7.95
CA TYR A 327 11.98 -5.92 7.97
C TYR A 327 10.74 -5.13 7.56
N PRO A 328 10.03 -4.48 8.50
CA PRO A 328 8.74 -3.83 8.26
C PRO A 328 8.75 -2.78 7.16
N TYR A 329 9.88 -2.10 6.92
CA TYR A 329 9.97 -1.14 5.81
C TYR A 329 9.97 -1.85 4.45
N LEU A 330 10.76 -2.92 4.31
CA LEU A 330 10.78 -3.75 3.11
C LEU A 330 9.41 -4.36 2.85
N ALA A 331 8.81 -4.98 3.86
CA ALA A 331 7.49 -5.59 3.77
C ALA A 331 6.44 -4.56 3.36
N ALA A 332 6.46 -3.37 3.95
CA ALA A 332 5.53 -2.31 3.59
C ALA A 332 5.72 -1.84 2.13
N CYS A 333 6.95 -1.72 1.65
CA CYS A 333 7.21 -1.38 0.24
C CYS A 333 6.78 -2.48 -0.73
N ALA A 334 6.98 -3.75 -0.36
CA ALA A 334 6.55 -4.91 -1.16
C ALA A 334 5.02 -4.94 -1.30
N TYR A 335 4.29 -4.83 -0.17
CA TYR A 335 2.83 -4.71 -0.19
C TYR A 335 2.33 -3.50 -0.99
N ALA A 336 2.97 -2.34 -0.81
CA ALA A 336 2.61 -1.14 -1.56
C ALA A 336 3.01 -1.21 -3.05
N GLY A 337 3.90 -2.13 -3.42
CA GLY A 337 4.52 -2.25 -4.75
C GLY A 337 5.21 -0.97 -5.22
N ARG A 338 5.69 -0.17 -4.28
CA ARG A 338 6.43 1.08 -4.53
C ARG A 338 7.30 1.43 -3.32
N GLY A 339 8.32 2.24 -3.56
CA GLY A 339 9.08 2.85 -2.47
C GLY A 339 8.21 3.77 -1.60
N LEU A 340 8.35 3.62 -0.29
CA LEU A 340 7.64 4.44 0.71
C LEU A 340 8.57 5.46 1.36
N GLN A 341 7.99 6.58 1.80
CA GLN A 341 8.73 7.71 2.37
C GLN A 341 8.73 7.64 3.90
N ALA A 342 9.89 7.86 4.53
CA ALA A 342 10.03 7.75 5.99
C ALA A 342 9.08 8.67 6.78
N ARG A 343 8.79 9.88 6.27
CA ARG A 343 7.87 10.84 6.91
C ARG A 343 6.42 10.34 6.98
N ASP A 344 6.04 9.46 6.08
CA ASP A 344 4.68 8.92 5.94
C ASP A 344 4.53 7.52 6.57
N LYS A 345 5.61 6.99 7.19
CA LYS A 345 5.72 5.63 7.74
C LYS A 345 4.46 5.16 8.48
N LYS A 346 3.95 5.98 9.40
CA LYS A 346 2.76 5.62 10.22
C LYS A 346 1.49 5.53 9.39
N ARG A 347 1.29 6.44 8.43
CA ARG A 347 0.11 6.46 7.55
C ARG A 347 0.14 5.26 6.61
N ASP A 348 1.25 5.10 5.89
CA ASP A 348 1.38 4.08 4.85
C ASP A 348 1.25 2.66 5.41
N ARG A 349 1.82 2.39 6.60
CA ARG A 349 1.70 1.07 7.26
C ARG A 349 0.28 0.79 7.76
N ARG A 350 -0.43 1.80 8.26
CA ARG A 350 -1.85 1.64 8.63
C ARG A 350 -2.73 1.37 7.42
N GLU A 351 -2.45 2.04 6.31
CA GLU A 351 -3.15 1.80 5.04
C GLU A 351 -2.97 0.34 4.59
N ILE A 352 -1.77 -0.22 4.70
CA ILE A 352 -1.49 -1.64 4.41
C ILE A 352 -2.27 -2.59 5.34
N ILE A 353 -2.29 -2.31 6.65
CA ILE A 353 -3.02 -3.14 7.63
C ILE A 353 -4.52 -3.12 7.35
N ARG A 354 -5.10 -1.95 7.06
CA ARG A 354 -6.52 -1.80 6.70
C ARG A 354 -6.84 -2.44 5.35
N ALA A 355 -5.93 -2.35 4.39
CA ALA A 355 -6.04 -3.01 3.09
C ALA A 355 -6.03 -4.55 3.23
N ALA A 356 -5.36 -5.09 4.25
CA ALA A 356 -5.45 -6.50 4.63
C ALA A 356 -6.81 -6.88 5.24
N GLY A 357 -7.66 -5.91 5.56
CA GLY A 357 -8.93 -6.12 6.24
C GLY A 357 -8.90 -5.99 7.76
N ILE A 358 -7.76 -5.58 8.32
CA ILE A 358 -7.52 -5.61 9.77
C ILE A 358 -7.88 -4.25 10.38
N ASP A 359 -8.64 -4.28 11.48
CA ASP A 359 -8.86 -3.09 12.31
C ASP A 359 -7.59 -2.71 13.07
N ASP A 360 -7.19 -1.43 12.96
CA ASP A 360 -5.92 -0.91 13.46
C ASP A 360 -6.09 0.00 14.69
N GLN A 361 -7.29 0.07 15.28
CA GLN A 361 -7.58 0.90 16.46
C GLN A 361 -6.79 0.49 17.70
N SER A 362 -6.52 -0.81 17.86
CA SER A 362 -5.75 -1.36 18.99
C SER A 362 -4.25 -1.05 18.89
N LEU A 363 -3.75 -0.69 17.70
CA LEU A 363 -2.34 -0.45 17.43
C LEU A 363 -1.99 1.00 17.78
N ARG A 364 -1.61 1.28 19.02
CA ARG A 364 -1.56 2.67 19.55
C ARG A 364 -0.39 3.51 19.05
N ASN A 365 0.76 2.90 18.77
CA ASN A 365 2.00 3.59 18.40
C ASN A 365 2.62 2.94 17.15
N ILE A 366 3.75 3.48 16.70
CA ILE A 366 4.45 2.93 15.53
C ILE A 366 5.00 1.53 15.79
N ASP A 367 5.37 1.20 17.02
CA ASP A 367 5.99 -0.07 17.37
C ASP A 367 4.99 -1.23 17.23
N TYR A 368 3.74 -1.04 17.67
CA TYR A 368 2.66 -1.99 17.40
C TYR A 368 2.26 -2.05 15.92
N ILE A 369 2.38 -0.95 15.18
CA ILE A 369 2.14 -0.96 13.72
C ILE A 369 3.22 -1.77 13.02
N ASP A 370 4.48 -1.62 13.44
CA ASP A 370 5.64 -2.33 12.87
C ASP A 370 5.53 -3.82 13.17
N ALA A 371 5.20 -4.18 14.42
CA ALA A 371 4.88 -5.54 14.83
C ALA A 371 3.69 -6.12 14.04
N ALA A 372 2.65 -5.33 13.75
CA ALA A 372 1.53 -5.78 12.92
C ALA A 372 1.94 -6.03 11.45
N ILE A 373 2.84 -5.22 10.89
CA ILE A 373 3.43 -5.49 9.58
C ILE A 373 4.24 -6.79 9.60
N CYS A 374 5.02 -7.05 10.66
CA CYS A 374 5.72 -8.33 10.83
C CYS A 374 4.72 -9.51 10.82
N ALA A 375 3.61 -9.39 11.55
CA ALA A 375 2.58 -10.43 11.61
C ALA A 375 1.94 -10.69 10.23
N LEU A 376 1.74 -9.66 9.40
CA LEU A 376 1.30 -9.84 8.02
C LEU A 376 2.30 -10.65 7.17
N VAL A 377 3.61 -10.47 7.38
CA VAL A 377 4.62 -11.30 6.70
C VAL A 377 4.49 -12.76 7.14
N ALA A 378 4.23 -13.02 8.42
CA ALA A 378 3.95 -14.38 8.90
C ALA A 378 2.70 -15.00 8.25
N CYS A 379 1.65 -14.21 7.96
CA CYS A 379 0.53 -14.67 7.13
C CYS A 379 0.99 -15.06 5.72
N SER A 380 1.84 -14.26 5.09
CA SER A 380 2.38 -14.55 3.75
C SER A 380 3.19 -15.85 3.71
N VAL A 381 3.99 -16.09 4.76
CA VAL A 381 4.73 -17.34 4.96
C VAL A 381 3.78 -18.54 5.09
N SER A 382 2.66 -18.39 5.80
CA SER A 382 1.70 -19.48 6.01
C SER A 382 1.03 -20.00 4.73
N ILE A 383 1.05 -19.19 3.67
CA ILE A 383 0.54 -19.57 2.34
C ILE A 383 1.65 -19.82 1.32
N GLU A 384 2.89 -19.96 1.77
CA GLU A 384 4.09 -20.19 0.93
C GLU A 384 4.32 -19.08 -0.11
N ASN A 385 3.90 -17.85 0.21
CA ASN A 385 3.99 -16.70 -0.68
C ASN A 385 4.95 -15.65 -0.12
N ALA A 386 6.24 -15.98 -0.06
CA ALA A 386 7.26 -15.12 0.51
C ALA A 386 8.59 -15.19 -0.26
N THR A 387 9.33 -14.08 -0.24
CA THR A 387 10.71 -13.98 -0.71
C THR A 387 11.67 -14.16 0.46
N VAL A 388 12.72 -14.95 0.26
CA VAL A 388 13.78 -15.21 1.25
C VAL A 388 15.09 -14.64 0.75
N LEU A 389 15.77 -13.84 1.57
CA LEU A 389 17.05 -13.19 1.25
C LEU A 389 18.09 -13.55 2.31
N GLY A 390 19.29 -13.95 1.89
CA GLY A 390 20.39 -14.29 2.80
C GLY A 390 20.83 -15.75 2.69
N ASN A 391 21.50 -16.22 3.73
CA ASN A 391 22.10 -17.56 3.78
C ASN A 391 21.96 -18.16 5.19
N ALA A 392 22.21 -19.47 5.30
CA ALA A 392 22.13 -20.18 6.58
C ALA A 392 23.19 -19.73 7.61
N ASP A 393 24.28 -19.10 7.14
CA ASP A 393 25.43 -18.75 7.96
C ASP A 393 25.27 -17.44 8.74
N GLU A 394 24.55 -16.48 8.17
CA GLU A 394 24.30 -15.12 8.69
C GLU A 394 22.80 -14.85 8.93
N GLY A 395 21.93 -15.79 8.54
CA GLY A 395 20.49 -15.70 8.67
C GLY A 395 19.79 -15.18 7.41
N PHE A 396 18.45 -15.30 7.44
CA PHE A 396 17.58 -14.92 6.34
C PHE A 396 16.63 -13.80 6.73
N ILE A 397 16.42 -12.82 5.84
CA ILE A 397 15.30 -11.88 5.88
C ILE A 397 14.17 -12.44 5.02
N ILE A 398 12.98 -12.56 5.59
CA ILE A 398 11.77 -12.98 4.88
C ILE A 398 10.85 -11.78 4.67
N SER A 399 10.35 -11.65 3.44
CA SER A 399 9.49 -10.56 2.97
C SER A 399 8.32 -11.12 2.15
N PRO A 400 7.22 -10.38 1.99
CA PRO A 400 6.26 -10.64 0.92
C PRO A 400 6.94 -10.58 -0.46
N PRO A 401 6.31 -11.14 -1.50
CA PRO A 401 6.84 -11.13 -2.86
C PRO A 401 7.10 -9.71 -3.34
N PHE A 402 8.20 -9.51 -4.06
CA PHE A 402 8.43 -8.24 -4.74
C PHE A 402 7.49 -8.14 -5.96
N PRO A 403 6.99 -6.93 -6.27
CA PRO A 403 6.17 -6.69 -7.45
C PRO A 403 6.93 -6.96 -8.77
#